data_AF-A0A8B6LXW7-F1
#
_entry.id   AF-A0A8B6LXW7-F1
#
_cell.length_a   1.000
_cell.length_b   1.000
_cell.length_c   1.000
_cell.angle_alpha   90.00
_cell.angle_beta   90.00
_cell.angle_gamma   90.00
#
_symmetry.space_group_name_H-M   'P 1'
#
loop_
_entity.id
_entity.type
_entity.pdbx_description
1 polymer ?
#
loop_
_entity_poly.entity_id
_entity_poly.type
_entity_poly.pdbx_seq_one_letter_code
_entity_poly.pdbx_strand_id
1 'polypeptide(L)'
;MIDIDEWTITGAVLKAQGAASNARFKTVMDSLVRHLHDFAREVQLTEEEWSSGIDFLTRVGEITDDKRQEFILLSDVLGLSTLVTAQRNRWPTGCTEATVFGPFFVPNAPKYDNGDDISNGATGEPCFVSGTVQGIGGELIANARMDVWQSDDKGSYDVQRPGLDHAQGRGHLTSQHDGRYHFKSIVAVPYPIPYDGPVGQMLEKLGRHPWRPAHLHFMIQAPGYETLITHVFRSGGTYLDSDAVFGVRSSLIADWKRHEPGTAPDGTRIEVPFYTLEYDFVLCSASKD
;
A
#
# COMPACT_ATOMS: atom_id res chain seq x y z
N MET A 1 -1.84 -39.70 31.18
CA MET A 1 -2.95 -39.17 30.37
C MET A 1 -3.03 -37.70 30.69
N ILE A 2 -2.92 -36.84 29.69
CA ILE A 2 -3.20 -35.42 29.87
C ILE A 2 -4.66 -35.28 29.48
N ASP A 3 -5.53 -35.00 30.42
CA ASP A 3 -6.91 -34.63 30.11
C ASP A 3 -6.84 -33.29 29.37
N ILE A 4 -7.11 -33.34 28.06
CA ILE A 4 -7.11 -32.17 27.19
C ILE A 4 -8.50 -31.52 27.29
N ASP A 5 -8.52 -30.27 27.72
CA ASP A 5 -9.71 -29.43 27.80
C ASP A 5 -9.41 -28.03 27.25
N GLU A 6 -10.41 -27.15 27.33
CA GLU A 6 -10.35 -25.74 26.90
C GLU A 6 -9.13 -24.97 27.43
N TRP A 7 -8.68 -25.29 28.63
CA TRP A 7 -7.63 -24.57 29.35
C TRP A 7 -6.26 -25.26 29.22
N THR A 8 -6.22 -26.58 29.09
CA THR A 8 -4.98 -27.35 28.99
C THR A 8 -4.46 -27.51 27.55
N ILE A 9 -5.32 -27.39 26.53
CA ILE A 9 -4.94 -27.58 25.12
C ILE A 9 -3.83 -26.64 24.65
N THR A 10 -3.84 -25.36 25.06
CA THR A 10 -2.81 -24.39 24.68
C THR A 10 -1.42 -24.84 25.15
N GLY A 11 -1.32 -25.30 26.40
CA GLY A 11 -0.07 -25.82 26.95
C GLY A 11 0.42 -27.07 26.22
N ALA A 12 -0.51 -27.95 25.81
CA ALA A 12 -0.18 -29.15 25.06
C ALA A 12 0.39 -28.83 23.66
N VAL A 13 -0.20 -27.87 22.92
CA VAL A 13 0.30 -27.45 21.60
C VAL A 13 1.70 -26.83 21.70
N LEU A 14 1.92 -25.92 22.66
CA LEU A 14 3.22 -25.27 22.87
C LEU A 14 4.31 -26.28 23.26
N LYS A 15 3.95 -27.30 24.04
CA LYS A 15 4.85 -28.40 24.40
C LYS A 15 5.22 -29.23 23.16
N ALA A 16 4.28 -29.50 22.27
CA ALA A 16 4.54 -30.22 21.03
C ALA A 16 5.53 -29.49 20.10
N GLN A 17 5.59 -28.16 20.19
CA GLN A 17 6.53 -27.31 19.45
C GLN A 17 7.94 -27.24 20.09
N GLY A 18 8.18 -27.95 21.21
CA GLY A 18 9.41 -27.84 22.00
C GLY A 18 10.72 -28.20 21.28
N ALA A 19 10.65 -29.01 20.22
CA ALA A 19 11.80 -29.45 19.43
C ALA A 19 12.12 -28.54 18.22
N ALA A 20 11.45 -27.39 18.09
CA ALA A 20 11.67 -26.46 16.97
C ALA A 20 13.13 -25.95 16.95
N SER A 21 13.83 -26.17 15.83
CA SER A 21 15.24 -25.79 15.66
C SER A 21 15.45 -24.30 15.40
N ASN A 22 14.45 -23.61 14.83
CA ASN A 22 14.50 -22.17 14.58
C ASN A 22 13.79 -21.42 15.71
N ALA A 23 14.58 -20.75 16.56
CA ALA A 23 14.09 -20.01 17.73
C ALA A 23 13.13 -18.87 17.36
N ARG A 24 13.38 -18.16 16.25
CA ARG A 24 12.50 -17.06 15.82
C ARG A 24 11.16 -17.60 15.30
N PHE A 25 11.20 -18.64 14.47
CA PHE A 25 9.98 -19.30 13.99
C PHE A 25 9.15 -19.83 15.15
N LYS A 26 9.78 -20.49 16.14
CA LYS A 26 9.12 -20.95 17.36
C LYS A 26 8.45 -19.79 18.11
N THR A 27 9.16 -18.67 18.27
CA THR A 27 8.62 -17.48 18.95
C THR A 27 7.34 -16.97 18.27
N VAL A 28 7.33 -16.91 16.94
CA VAL A 28 6.17 -16.47 16.16
C VAL A 28 5.01 -17.46 16.30
N MET A 29 5.26 -18.76 16.13
CA MET A 29 4.21 -19.79 16.19
C MET A 29 3.64 -19.95 17.60
N ASP A 30 4.46 -19.89 18.64
CA ASP A 30 4.01 -19.94 20.03
C ASP A 30 3.07 -18.77 20.34
N SER A 31 3.41 -17.55 19.90
CA SER A 31 2.58 -16.36 20.09
C SER A 31 1.27 -16.46 19.32
N LEU A 32 1.32 -16.89 18.04
CA LEU A 32 0.13 -17.09 17.22
C LEU A 32 -0.84 -18.08 17.85
N VAL A 33 -0.35 -19.24 18.32
CA VAL A 33 -1.18 -20.26 18.97
C VAL A 33 -1.86 -19.71 20.23
N ARG A 34 -1.12 -18.97 21.06
CA ARG A 34 -1.69 -18.35 22.27
C ARG A 34 -2.85 -17.42 21.91
N HIS A 35 -2.61 -16.45 21.02
CA HIS A 35 -3.63 -15.49 20.62
C HIS A 35 -4.82 -16.14 19.89
N LEU A 36 -4.58 -17.16 19.06
CA LEU A 36 -5.66 -17.88 18.37
C LEU A 36 -6.55 -18.65 19.35
N HIS A 37 -5.96 -19.34 20.32
CA HIS A 37 -6.73 -20.04 21.35
C HIS A 37 -7.44 -19.08 22.31
N ASP A 38 -6.80 -17.96 22.67
CA ASP A 38 -7.42 -16.92 23.50
C ASP A 38 -8.60 -16.27 22.77
N PHE A 39 -8.48 -15.99 21.47
CA PHE A 39 -9.59 -15.52 20.63
C PHE A 39 -10.78 -16.50 20.66
N ALA A 40 -10.52 -17.80 20.44
CA ALA A 40 -11.58 -18.80 20.44
C ALA A 40 -12.31 -18.89 21.79
N ARG A 41 -11.58 -18.80 22.91
CA ARG A 41 -12.16 -18.75 24.27
C ARG A 41 -12.94 -17.45 24.51
N GLU A 42 -12.38 -16.31 24.11
CA GLU A 42 -12.97 -14.99 24.32
C GLU A 42 -14.37 -14.88 23.70
N VAL A 43 -14.51 -15.36 22.46
CA VAL A 43 -15.79 -15.32 21.73
C VAL A 43 -16.66 -16.55 21.95
N GLN A 44 -16.18 -17.55 22.70
CA GLN A 44 -16.82 -18.87 22.85
C GLN A 44 -17.16 -19.49 21.50
N LEU A 45 -16.16 -19.54 20.61
CA LEU A 45 -16.32 -19.93 19.21
C LEU A 45 -17.00 -21.29 19.07
N THR A 46 -18.16 -21.32 18.39
CA THR A 46 -18.92 -22.54 18.15
C THR A 46 -18.34 -23.37 17.00
N GLU A 47 -18.71 -24.65 16.92
CA GLU A 47 -18.30 -25.52 15.79
C GLU A 47 -18.81 -25.00 14.44
N GLU A 48 -20.00 -24.41 14.41
CA GLU A 48 -20.60 -23.84 13.19
C GLU A 48 -19.84 -22.58 12.73
N GLU A 49 -19.50 -21.68 13.65
CA GLU A 49 -18.68 -20.49 13.37
C GLU A 49 -17.26 -20.88 12.97
N TRP A 50 -16.66 -21.87 13.64
CA TRP A 50 -15.37 -22.42 13.26
C TRP A 50 -15.41 -23.00 11.84
N SER A 51 -16.40 -23.83 11.51
CA SER A 51 -16.55 -24.39 10.16
C SER A 51 -16.73 -23.30 9.11
N SER A 52 -17.49 -22.25 9.44
CA SER A 52 -17.67 -21.09 8.57
C SER A 52 -16.37 -20.30 8.36
N GLY A 53 -15.55 -20.17 9.39
CA GLY A 53 -14.23 -19.54 9.31
C GLY A 53 -13.24 -20.35 8.48
N ILE A 54 -13.26 -21.68 8.59
CA ILE A 54 -12.45 -22.57 7.73
C ILE A 54 -12.88 -22.44 6.26
N ASP A 55 -14.19 -22.51 5.98
CA ASP A 55 -14.72 -22.32 4.63
C ASP A 55 -14.35 -20.95 4.04
N PHE A 56 -14.42 -19.88 4.84
CA PHE A 56 -13.97 -18.55 4.45
C PHE A 56 -12.49 -18.55 4.03
N LEU A 57 -11.59 -19.10 4.85
CA LEU A 57 -10.16 -19.15 4.54
C LEU A 57 -9.86 -20.05 3.33
N THR A 58 -10.61 -21.14 3.15
CA THR A 58 -10.53 -21.99 1.96
C THR A 58 -10.87 -21.19 0.70
N ARG A 59 -12.00 -20.47 0.68
CA ARG A 59 -12.40 -19.64 -0.47
C ARG A 59 -11.43 -18.48 -0.75
N VAL A 60 -10.81 -17.91 0.29
CA VAL A 60 -9.72 -16.91 0.13
C VAL A 60 -8.54 -17.54 -0.61
N GLY A 61 -8.19 -18.79 -0.28
CA GLY A 61 -7.16 -19.54 -0.98
C GLY A 61 -7.55 -19.86 -2.44
N GLU A 62 -8.78 -20.32 -2.68
CA GLU A 62 -9.25 -20.73 -4.02
C GLU A 62 -9.30 -19.60 -5.04
N ILE A 63 -9.62 -18.37 -4.61
CA ILE A 63 -9.69 -17.21 -5.50
C ILE A 63 -8.31 -16.52 -5.71
N THR A 64 -7.29 -16.94 -4.96
CA THR A 64 -5.93 -16.40 -5.07
C THR A 64 -5.21 -17.03 -6.26
N ASP A 65 -4.63 -16.20 -7.13
CA ASP A 65 -3.86 -16.58 -8.32
C ASP A 65 -2.62 -15.69 -8.52
N ASP A 66 -1.96 -15.79 -9.68
CA ASP A 66 -0.75 -15.03 -10.00
C ASP A 66 -0.99 -13.50 -10.11
N LYS A 67 -2.24 -13.07 -10.24
CA LYS A 67 -2.66 -11.66 -10.38
C LYS A 67 -3.44 -11.15 -9.17
N ARG A 68 -4.10 -12.03 -8.43
CA ARG A 68 -4.94 -11.72 -7.27
C ARG A 68 -4.41 -12.41 -6.03
N GLN A 69 -4.09 -11.63 -5.01
CA GLN A 69 -3.65 -12.13 -3.70
C GLN A 69 -4.69 -11.82 -2.62
N GLU A 70 -5.71 -12.67 -2.49
CA GLU A 70 -6.82 -12.44 -1.55
C GLU A 70 -6.38 -12.55 -0.08
N PHE A 71 -5.33 -13.34 0.23
CA PHE A 71 -4.72 -13.36 1.57
C PHE A 71 -4.03 -12.05 1.94
N ILE A 72 -3.37 -11.39 0.98
CA ILE A 72 -2.79 -10.05 1.20
C ILE A 72 -3.94 -9.06 1.41
N LEU A 73 -4.99 -9.14 0.60
CA LEU A 73 -6.16 -8.28 0.76
C LEU A 73 -6.85 -8.47 2.12
N LEU A 74 -6.97 -9.71 2.60
CA LEU A 74 -7.48 -10.01 3.93
C LEU A 74 -6.61 -9.36 5.02
N SER A 75 -5.29 -9.47 4.90
CA SER A 75 -4.34 -8.79 5.79
C SER A 75 -4.50 -7.26 5.74
N ASP A 76 -4.70 -6.69 4.56
CA ASP A 76 -4.89 -5.25 4.35
C ASP A 76 -6.16 -4.75 5.06
N VAL A 77 -7.30 -5.40 4.82
CA VAL A 77 -8.58 -4.94 5.38
C VAL A 77 -8.74 -5.22 6.87
N LEU A 78 -7.95 -6.15 7.43
CA LEU A 78 -7.86 -6.36 8.88
C LEU A 78 -6.80 -5.45 9.53
N GLY A 79 -6.11 -4.61 8.74
CA GLY A 79 -5.10 -3.66 9.22
C GLY A 79 -3.76 -4.29 9.60
N LEU A 80 -3.59 -5.61 9.38
CA LEU A 80 -2.34 -6.31 9.69
C LEU A 80 -1.19 -5.82 8.83
N SER A 81 -1.41 -5.63 7.52
CA SER A 81 -0.38 -5.10 6.61
C SER A 81 0.12 -3.73 7.07
N THR A 82 -0.82 -2.83 7.41
CA THR A 82 -0.53 -1.49 7.93
C THR A 82 0.24 -1.56 9.26
N LEU A 83 -0.14 -2.47 10.16
CA LEU A 83 0.55 -2.68 11.43
C LEU A 83 1.99 -3.17 11.22
N VAL A 84 2.21 -4.15 10.34
CA VAL A 84 3.54 -4.69 10.02
C VAL A 84 4.42 -3.59 9.41
N THR A 85 3.88 -2.80 8.48
CA THR A 85 4.58 -1.64 7.91
C THR A 85 4.97 -0.64 9.00
N ALA A 86 4.07 -0.30 9.91
CA ALA A 86 4.36 0.63 11.00
C ALA A 86 5.42 0.09 11.99
N GLN A 87 5.43 -1.22 12.25
CA GLN A 87 6.44 -1.85 13.11
C GLN A 87 7.83 -1.87 12.46
N ARG A 88 7.90 -2.13 11.15
CA ARG A 88 9.16 -2.17 10.40
C ARG A 88 9.76 -0.78 10.21
N ASN A 89 8.92 0.23 9.98
CA ASN A 89 9.34 1.59 9.62
C ASN A 89 9.21 2.57 10.79
N ARG A 90 9.78 2.20 11.94
CA ARG A 90 9.89 3.08 13.12
C ARG A 90 11.03 4.08 12.93
N TRP A 91 10.83 4.99 12.00
CA TRP A 91 11.83 5.96 11.63
C TRP A 91 11.81 7.21 12.53
N PRO A 92 12.91 7.97 12.58
CA PRO A 92 12.94 9.26 13.27
C PRO A 92 11.88 10.23 12.72
N THR A 93 11.34 11.07 13.60
CA THR A 93 10.45 12.17 13.20
C THR A 93 11.12 13.05 12.15
N GLY A 94 10.40 13.36 11.07
CA GLY A 94 10.89 14.19 9.96
C GLY A 94 11.09 13.41 8.67
N CYS A 95 11.27 12.08 8.73
CA CYS A 95 11.15 11.23 7.55
C CYS A 95 9.71 11.18 7.03
N THR A 96 9.55 11.01 5.71
CA THR A 96 8.26 10.69 5.12
C THR A 96 7.79 9.32 5.64
N GLU A 97 6.53 9.23 6.06
CA GLU A 97 5.97 7.99 6.59
C GLU A 97 5.82 6.91 5.50
N ALA A 98 6.15 5.67 5.84
CA ALA A 98 5.83 4.53 5.00
C ALA A 98 4.37 4.09 5.16
N THR A 99 3.78 3.55 4.11
CA THR A 99 2.46 2.91 4.14
C THR A 99 2.45 1.63 3.31
N VAL A 100 1.32 0.92 3.29
CA VAL A 100 1.19 -0.41 2.67
C VAL A 100 1.56 -0.37 1.19
N PHE A 101 2.22 -1.41 0.68
CA PHE A 101 2.66 -1.46 -0.72
C PHE A 101 1.49 -1.57 -1.71
N GLY A 102 0.44 -2.30 -1.32
CA GLY A 102 -0.67 -2.66 -2.18
C GLY A 102 -0.29 -3.73 -3.22
N PRO A 103 -1.28 -4.36 -3.87
CA PRO A 103 -1.05 -5.53 -4.73
C PRO A 103 -0.66 -5.18 -6.18
N PHE A 104 -0.63 -3.90 -6.56
CA PHE A 104 -0.57 -3.47 -7.98
C PHE A 104 0.80 -2.97 -8.45
N PHE A 105 1.85 -3.15 -7.64
CA PHE A 105 3.21 -2.92 -8.11
C PHE A 105 3.63 -3.96 -9.15
N VAL A 106 4.29 -3.51 -10.21
CA VAL A 106 4.86 -4.37 -11.25
C VAL A 106 6.33 -4.00 -11.40
N PRO A 107 7.26 -4.97 -11.25
CA PRO A 107 8.67 -4.71 -11.46
C PRO A 107 8.95 -4.36 -12.92
N ASN A 108 10.05 -3.64 -13.17
CA ASN A 108 10.49 -3.25 -14.51
C ASN A 108 9.49 -2.36 -15.28
N ALA A 109 8.77 -1.49 -14.56
CA ALA A 109 7.99 -0.42 -15.20
C ALA A 109 8.86 0.42 -16.15
N PRO A 110 8.30 1.03 -17.21
CA PRO A 110 9.07 1.82 -18.17
C PRO A 110 9.87 2.94 -17.49
N LYS A 111 11.07 3.22 -18.00
CA LYS A 111 11.88 4.36 -17.55
C LYS A 111 11.41 5.63 -18.26
N TYR A 112 11.31 6.71 -17.50
CA TYR A 112 11.02 8.06 -17.98
C TYR A 112 12.10 9.04 -17.53
N ASP A 113 12.31 10.09 -18.32
CA ASP A 113 13.10 11.25 -17.92
C ASP A 113 12.21 12.25 -17.17
N ASN A 114 12.84 13.20 -16.46
CA ASN A 114 12.08 14.23 -15.75
C ASN A 114 11.34 15.13 -16.75
N GLY A 115 10.06 15.36 -16.51
CA GLY A 115 9.16 16.13 -17.39
C GLY A 115 8.36 15.27 -18.39
N ASP A 116 8.65 13.97 -18.49
CA ASP A 116 7.85 13.04 -19.30
C ASP A 116 6.48 12.77 -18.67
N ASP A 117 5.59 12.15 -19.46
CA ASP A 117 4.27 11.69 -19.03
C ASP A 117 4.27 10.19 -18.70
N ILE A 118 4.13 9.86 -17.41
CA ILE A 118 4.09 8.48 -16.92
C ILE A 118 2.68 7.87 -16.99
N SER A 119 1.66 8.65 -17.34
CA SER A 119 0.30 8.11 -17.51
C SER A 119 0.27 7.11 -18.66
N ASN A 120 1.11 7.32 -19.69
CA ASN A 120 1.31 6.44 -20.84
C ASN A 120 -0.01 5.93 -21.47
N GLY A 121 -1.03 6.79 -21.54
CA GLY A 121 -2.35 6.44 -22.09
C GLY A 121 -3.42 6.06 -21.07
N ALA A 122 -3.11 6.09 -19.77
CA ALA A 122 -4.15 6.05 -18.73
C ALA A 122 -5.08 7.27 -18.88
N THR A 123 -6.39 7.05 -18.77
CA THR A 123 -7.39 8.12 -18.90
C THR A 123 -7.51 8.91 -17.61
N GLY A 124 -7.60 10.24 -17.71
CA GLY A 124 -7.88 11.12 -16.58
C GLY A 124 -7.52 12.59 -16.83
N GLU A 125 -7.86 13.46 -15.88
CA GLU A 125 -7.47 14.87 -15.93
C GLU A 125 -5.95 15.00 -15.80
N PRO A 126 -5.27 15.86 -16.59
CA PRO A 126 -3.82 16.03 -16.49
C PRO A 126 -3.37 16.49 -15.11
N CYS A 127 -2.28 15.93 -14.60
CA CYS A 127 -1.65 16.29 -13.34
C CYS A 127 -0.14 16.46 -13.51
N PHE A 128 0.41 17.57 -13.04
CA PHE A 128 1.84 17.83 -13.00
C PHE A 128 2.34 17.59 -11.58
N VAL A 129 3.25 16.62 -11.43
CA VAL A 129 3.80 16.23 -10.13
C VAL A 129 5.24 16.69 -10.04
N SER A 130 5.62 17.29 -8.92
CA SER A 130 6.98 17.74 -8.67
C SER A 130 7.34 17.77 -7.19
N GLY A 131 8.64 17.82 -6.91
CA GLY A 131 9.15 18.04 -5.55
C GLY A 131 10.64 17.76 -5.48
N THR A 132 11.12 17.49 -4.27
CA THR A 132 12.49 17.09 -3.99
C THR A 132 12.55 15.76 -3.24
N VAL A 133 13.64 15.03 -3.44
CA VAL A 133 14.06 13.93 -2.57
C VAL A 133 15.24 14.45 -1.75
N GLN A 134 15.08 14.42 -0.43
CA GLN A 134 16.08 14.87 0.52
C GLN A 134 16.23 13.88 1.67
N GLY A 135 17.32 13.97 2.42
CA GLY A 135 17.44 13.25 3.69
C GLY A 135 16.98 14.10 4.87
N ILE A 136 16.99 13.50 6.06
CA ILE A 136 16.51 14.14 7.29
C ILE A 136 17.31 15.39 7.69
N GLY A 137 18.57 15.51 7.22
CA GLY A 137 19.41 16.69 7.43
C GLY A 137 19.14 17.83 6.44
N GLY A 138 18.21 17.66 5.51
CA GLY A 138 17.92 18.61 4.42
C GLY A 138 18.88 18.48 3.23
N GLU A 139 19.75 17.47 3.22
CA GLU A 139 20.62 17.21 2.09
C GLU A 139 19.81 16.69 0.89
N LEU A 140 19.99 17.31 -0.27
CA LEU A 140 19.32 16.91 -1.50
C LEU A 140 19.94 15.60 -2.03
N ILE A 141 19.09 14.61 -2.31
CA ILE A 141 19.51 13.28 -2.73
C ILE A 141 19.37 13.18 -4.24
N ALA A 142 20.51 13.25 -4.93
CA ALA A 142 20.60 12.96 -6.35
C ALA A 142 20.51 11.46 -6.64
N ASN A 143 20.03 11.11 -7.83
CA ASN A 143 19.98 9.74 -8.33
C ASN A 143 19.13 8.76 -7.51
N ALA A 144 18.16 9.26 -6.72
CA ALA A 144 17.17 8.41 -6.07
C ALA A 144 16.23 7.85 -7.14
N ARG A 145 16.11 6.52 -7.21
CA ARG A 145 15.14 5.85 -8.08
C ARG A 145 13.75 6.01 -7.48
N MET A 146 12.80 6.45 -8.29
CA MET A 146 11.39 6.63 -7.90
C MET A 146 10.52 5.80 -8.83
N ASP A 147 9.97 4.69 -8.35
CA ASP A 147 8.90 3.96 -9.04
C ASP A 147 7.56 4.56 -8.60
N VAL A 148 6.71 4.88 -9.57
CA VAL A 148 5.42 5.57 -9.38
C VAL A 148 4.33 4.77 -10.08
N TRP A 149 3.19 4.58 -9.42
CA TRP A 149 2.03 3.92 -10.04
C TRP A 149 0.70 4.39 -9.44
N GLN A 150 -0.37 4.35 -10.23
CA GLN A 150 -1.73 4.71 -9.84
C GLN A 150 -2.78 4.06 -10.75
N SER A 151 -4.04 4.14 -10.35
CA SER A 151 -5.17 3.81 -11.22
C SER A 151 -5.43 4.91 -12.26
N ASP A 152 -6.22 4.57 -13.27
CA ASP A 152 -6.88 5.57 -14.11
C ASP A 152 -8.03 6.29 -13.39
N ASP A 153 -8.54 7.37 -13.97
CA ASP A 153 -9.89 7.39 -14.52
C ASP A 153 -11.07 6.73 -13.77
N LYS A 154 -11.09 5.42 -13.91
CA LYS A 154 -12.17 4.51 -13.54
C LYS A 154 -11.80 3.71 -12.30
N GLY A 155 -10.69 4.04 -11.65
CA GLY A 155 -10.18 3.34 -10.48
C GLY A 155 -9.55 1.98 -10.80
N SER A 156 -9.08 1.76 -12.03
CA SER A 156 -8.44 0.51 -12.46
C SER A 156 -6.95 0.70 -12.75
N TYR A 157 -6.10 -0.16 -12.20
CA TYR A 157 -4.71 -0.27 -12.60
C TYR A 157 -4.59 -1.04 -13.92
N ASP A 158 -3.56 -0.76 -14.69
CA ASP A 158 -3.26 -1.45 -15.96
C ASP A 158 -3.25 -2.98 -15.84
N VAL A 159 -2.67 -3.54 -14.77
CA VAL A 159 -2.62 -4.99 -14.51
C VAL A 159 -3.99 -5.65 -14.36
N GLN A 160 -5.02 -4.86 -14.05
CA GLN A 160 -6.39 -5.34 -13.92
C GLN A 160 -7.13 -5.33 -15.27
N ARG A 161 -6.57 -4.72 -16.32
CA ARG A 161 -7.23 -4.52 -17.61
C ARG A 161 -6.93 -5.68 -18.57
N PRO A 162 -7.94 -6.49 -18.95
CA PRO A 162 -7.73 -7.57 -19.91
C PRO A 162 -7.33 -7.03 -21.28
N GLY A 163 -6.32 -7.63 -21.91
CA GLY A 163 -5.89 -7.30 -23.27
C GLY A 163 -5.03 -6.04 -23.40
N LEU A 164 -4.69 -5.38 -22.29
CA LEU A 164 -3.72 -4.29 -22.31
C LEU A 164 -2.30 -4.86 -22.38
N ASP A 165 -1.55 -4.50 -23.42
CA ASP A 165 -0.24 -5.06 -23.76
C ASP A 165 0.95 -4.15 -23.38
N HIS A 166 0.66 -2.96 -22.85
CA HIS A 166 1.65 -1.98 -22.39
C HIS A 166 1.27 -1.41 -21.02
N ALA A 167 2.27 -0.92 -20.30
CA ALA A 167 2.08 -0.31 -19.00
C ALA A 167 1.31 1.02 -19.11
N GLN A 168 0.38 1.29 -18.20
CA GLN A 168 -0.32 2.58 -18.10
C GLN A 168 -0.40 3.03 -16.64
N GLY A 169 -0.29 4.34 -16.40
CA GLY A 169 -0.35 4.90 -15.06
C GLY A 169 0.80 4.44 -14.16
N ARG A 170 1.94 4.03 -14.73
CA ARG A 170 3.13 3.59 -14.01
C ARG A 170 4.41 3.90 -14.76
N GLY A 171 5.48 4.11 -14.02
CA GLY A 171 6.81 4.31 -14.56
C GLY A 171 7.85 4.41 -13.46
N HIS A 172 9.11 4.57 -13.85
CA HIS A 172 10.13 5.00 -12.92
C HIS A 172 10.99 6.11 -13.51
N LEU A 173 11.40 7.03 -12.64
CA LEU A 173 12.31 8.11 -12.96
C LEU A 173 13.37 8.21 -11.87
N THR A 174 14.24 9.20 -11.99
CA THR A 174 15.36 9.40 -11.07
C THR A 174 15.45 10.86 -10.68
N SER A 175 15.67 11.15 -9.39
CA SER A 175 15.87 12.52 -8.93
C SER A 175 17.11 13.14 -9.58
N GLN A 176 17.01 14.43 -9.91
CA GLN A 176 18.05 15.20 -10.57
C GLN A 176 19.23 15.48 -9.62
N HIS A 177 20.30 16.08 -10.14
CA HIS A 177 21.52 16.38 -9.38
C HIS A 177 21.30 17.24 -8.12
N ASP A 178 20.21 17.99 -8.06
CA ASP A 178 19.78 18.81 -6.93
C ASP A 178 18.54 18.24 -6.24
N GLY A 179 18.35 16.91 -6.31
CA GLY A 179 17.28 16.19 -5.64
C GLY A 179 15.88 16.44 -6.21
N ARG A 180 15.70 17.38 -7.14
CA ARG A 180 14.39 17.64 -7.74
C ARG A 180 13.90 16.47 -8.58
N TYR A 181 12.60 16.29 -8.62
CA TYR A 181 11.93 15.42 -9.58
C TYR A 181 10.68 16.11 -10.12
N HIS A 182 10.30 15.81 -11.35
CA HIS A 182 9.01 16.20 -11.91
C HIS A 182 8.57 15.31 -13.06
N PHE A 183 7.27 15.14 -13.23
CA PHE A 183 6.65 14.37 -14.31
C PHE A 183 5.18 14.75 -14.49
N LYS A 184 4.60 14.39 -15.63
CA LYS A 184 3.17 14.43 -15.89
C LYS A 184 2.54 13.07 -15.58
N SER A 185 1.33 13.10 -15.08
CA SER A 185 0.46 11.96 -14.84
C SER A 185 -0.99 12.41 -15.01
N ILE A 186 -1.91 11.67 -14.43
CA ILE A 186 -3.33 12.00 -14.31
C ILE A 186 -3.74 12.14 -12.84
N VAL A 187 -4.82 12.86 -12.59
CA VAL A 187 -5.38 13.01 -11.24
C VAL A 187 -5.81 11.66 -10.68
N ALA A 188 -5.36 11.32 -9.47
CA ALA A 188 -5.81 10.12 -8.80
C ALA A 188 -7.29 10.27 -8.39
N VAL A 189 -8.04 9.18 -8.52
CA VAL A 189 -9.45 9.08 -8.11
C VAL A 189 -9.60 8.02 -7.02
N PRO A 190 -10.62 8.12 -6.15
CA PRO A 190 -10.96 7.01 -5.26
C PRO A 190 -11.35 5.77 -6.04
N TYR A 191 -11.01 4.60 -5.52
CA TYR A 191 -11.35 3.32 -6.13
C TYR A 191 -11.62 2.24 -5.08
N PRO A 192 -12.47 1.24 -5.36
CA PRO A 192 -12.65 0.11 -4.47
C PRO A 192 -11.52 -0.91 -4.62
N ILE A 193 -11.05 -1.48 -3.51
CA ILE A 193 -10.27 -2.74 -3.55
C ILE A 193 -11.11 -3.85 -4.19
N PRO A 194 -10.54 -4.96 -4.72
CA PRO A 194 -11.33 -6.10 -5.16
C PRO A 194 -12.33 -6.57 -4.07
N TYR A 195 -13.61 -6.68 -4.40
CA TYR A 195 -14.68 -6.95 -3.41
C TYR A 195 -15.73 -7.96 -3.90
N ASP A 196 -15.43 -8.66 -4.99
CA ASP A 196 -16.21 -9.78 -5.53
C ASP A 196 -15.90 -11.13 -4.86
N GLY A 197 -14.89 -11.16 -3.98
CA GLY A 197 -14.42 -12.35 -3.27
C GLY A 197 -14.90 -12.44 -1.82
N PRO A 198 -14.39 -13.43 -1.06
CA PRO A 198 -14.72 -13.60 0.35
C PRO A 198 -14.43 -12.35 1.19
N VAL A 199 -13.34 -11.63 0.92
CA VAL A 199 -13.02 -10.40 1.67
C VAL A 199 -14.10 -9.34 1.47
N GLY A 200 -14.62 -9.17 0.25
CA GLY A 200 -15.73 -8.27 -0.02
C GLY A 200 -17.00 -8.64 0.74
N GLN A 201 -17.35 -9.93 0.75
CA GLN A 201 -18.49 -10.46 1.53
C GLN A 201 -18.31 -10.22 3.04
N MET A 202 -17.09 -10.37 3.56
CA MET A 202 -16.77 -10.06 4.97
C MET A 202 -16.96 -8.57 5.25
N LEU A 203 -16.47 -7.68 4.40
CA LEU A 203 -16.65 -6.24 4.55
C LEU A 203 -18.13 -5.84 4.54
N GLU A 204 -18.91 -6.38 3.60
CA GLU A 204 -20.35 -6.14 3.52
C GLU A 204 -21.05 -6.56 4.82
N LYS A 205 -20.77 -7.76 5.34
CA LYS A 205 -21.33 -8.25 6.61
C LYS A 205 -20.92 -7.40 7.81
N LEU A 206 -19.75 -6.76 7.76
CA LEU A 206 -19.26 -5.84 8.79
C LEU A 206 -19.77 -4.39 8.59
N GLY A 207 -20.57 -4.12 7.56
CA GLY A 207 -21.03 -2.76 7.23
C GLY A 207 -19.91 -1.83 6.76
N ARG A 208 -18.81 -2.39 6.22
CA ARG A 208 -17.65 -1.65 5.74
C ARG A 208 -17.67 -1.51 4.22
N HIS A 209 -17.19 -0.37 3.73
CA HIS A 209 -17.05 -0.12 2.30
C HIS A 209 -15.67 -0.57 1.77
N PRO A 210 -15.53 -0.91 0.47
CA PRO A 210 -14.25 -1.31 -0.12
C PRO A 210 -13.38 -0.13 -0.62
N TRP A 211 -13.86 1.11 -0.51
CA TRP A 211 -13.20 2.27 -1.10
C TRP A 211 -11.89 2.68 -0.42
N ARG A 212 -10.91 3.02 -1.25
CA ARG A 212 -9.69 3.72 -0.89
C ARG A 212 -9.77 5.17 -1.37
N PRO A 213 -9.21 6.14 -0.62
CA PRO A 213 -9.13 7.53 -1.07
C PRO A 213 -8.23 7.67 -2.31
N ALA A 214 -8.36 8.76 -3.05
CA ALA A 214 -7.47 9.07 -4.17
C ALA A 214 -6.02 9.19 -3.71
N HIS A 215 -5.11 8.44 -4.33
CA HIS A 215 -3.69 8.47 -4.01
C HIS A 215 -2.78 8.10 -5.19
N LEU A 216 -1.53 8.55 -5.10
CA LEU A 216 -0.43 8.17 -5.97
C LEU A 216 0.59 7.36 -5.18
N HIS A 217 1.03 6.21 -5.71
CA HIS A 217 2.04 5.40 -5.03
C HIS A 217 3.45 5.81 -5.40
N PHE A 218 4.36 5.65 -4.44
CA PHE A 218 5.79 5.86 -4.61
C PHE A 218 6.57 4.73 -3.93
N MET A 219 7.58 4.21 -4.63
CA MET A 219 8.68 3.46 -4.02
C MET A 219 9.98 4.20 -4.37
N ILE A 220 10.69 4.67 -3.34
CA ILE A 220 11.88 5.50 -3.50
C ILE A 220 13.08 4.79 -2.88
N GLN A 221 14.15 4.68 -3.66
CA GLN A 221 15.37 3.99 -3.29
C GLN A 221 16.59 4.87 -3.59
N ALA A 222 17.46 5.03 -2.61
CA ALA A 222 18.73 5.72 -2.76
C ALA A 222 19.83 5.00 -1.96
N PRO A 223 21.08 4.93 -2.46
CA PRO A 223 22.18 4.35 -1.71
C PRO A 223 22.36 5.02 -0.34
N GLY A 224 22.46 4.22 0.73
CA GLY A 224 22.61 4.71 2.10
C GLY A 224 21.30 5.12 2.80
N TYR A 225 20.15 4.93 2.16
CA TYR A 225 18.83 5.21 2.71
C TYR A 225 17.95 3.94 2.76
N GLU A 226 17.02 3.90 3.70
CA GLU A 226 15.96 2.89 3.74
C GLU A 226 15.08 3.03 2.48
N THR A 227 14.58 1.90 1.96
CA THR A 227 13.58 1.95 0.87
C THR A 227 12.27 2.53 1.41
N LEU A 228 11.83 3.65 0.84
CA LEU A 228 10.56 4.27 1.18
C LEU A 228 9.46 3.74 0.27
N ILE A 229 8.47 3.05 0.85
CA ILE A 229 7.21 2.72 0.17
C ILE A 229 6.13 3.58 0.79
N THR A 230 5.49 4.43 -0.01
CA THR A 230 4.48 5.36 0.50
C THR A 230 3.42 5.73 -0.55
N HIS A 231 2.42 6.48 -0.11
CA HIS A 231 1.39 7.07 -0.95
C HIS A 231 1.30 8.56 -0.68
N VAL A 232 0.88 9.34 -1.67
CA VAL A 232 0.46 10.72 -1.49
C VAL A 232 -1.04 10.81 -1.76
N PHE A 233 -1.81 11.10 -0.72
CA PHE A 233 -3.27 11.18 -0.74
C PHE A 233 -3.76 12.59 -1.09
N ARG A 234 -4.88 12.68 -1.78
CA ARG A 234 -5.50 13.96 -2.13
C ARG A 234 -6.32 14.53 -0.97
N SER A 235 -6.02 15.77 -0.58
CA SER A 235 -6.77 16.53 0.42
C SER A 235 -8.25 16.68 0.05
N GLY A 236 -9.13 16.71 1.07
CA GLY A 236 -10.57 16.91 0.87
C GLY A 236 -11.33 15.75 0.22
N GLY A 237 -10.70 14.59 0.02
CA GLY A 237 -11.33 13.40 -0.57
C GLY A 237 -12.26 12.64 0.39
N THR A 238 -13.29 12.00 -0.16
CA THR A 238 -14.41 11.36 0.58
C THR A 238 -14.01 10.22 1.54
N TYR A 239 -12.87 9.55 1.34
CA TYR A 239 -12.50 8.33 2.08
C TYR A 239 -11.20 8.47 2.89
N LEU A 240 -10.75 9.69 3.19
CA LEU A 240 -9.51 9.91 3.96
C LEU A 240 -9.59 9.33 5.38
N ASP A 241 -10.75 9.47 6.02
CA ASP A 241 -10.98 8.99 7.39
C ASP A 241 -11.49 7.53 7.47
N SER A 242 -11.67 6.89 6.31
CA SER A 242 -12.30 5.56 6.22
C SER A 242 -11.66 4.63 5.19
N ASP A 243 -10.39 4.84 4.83
CA ASP A 243 -9.65 3.98 3.89
C ASP A 243 -9.79 2.50 4.27
N ALA A 244 -10.29 1.68 3.32
CA ALA A 244 -10.59 0.27 3.55
C ALA A 244 -9.40 -0.55 4.06
N VAL A 245 -8.17 -0.09 3.82
CA VAL A 245 -6.92 -0.76 4.21
C VAL A 245 -6.10 0.01 5.26
N PHE A 246 -6.65 1.09 5.82
CA PHE A 246 -6.00 1.90 6.86
C PHE A 246 -4.64 2.50 6.46
N GLY A 247 -4.46 2.81 5.17
CA GLY A 247 -3.19 3.28 4.62
C GLY A 247 -2.92 4.77 4.80
N VAL A 248 -3.93 5.57 5.15
CA VAL A 248 -3.81 7.03 5.29
C VAL A 248 -2.97 7.40 6.51
N ARG A 249 -2.11 8.40 6.32
CA ARG A 249 -1.40 9.14 7.37
C ARG A 249 -1.56 10.62 7.10
N SER A 250 -1.72 11.43 8.14
CA SER A 250 -1.96 12.87 7.98
C SER A 250 -0.82 13.59 7.25
N SER A 251 0.44 13.16 7.45
CA SER A 251 1.61 13.71 6.77
C SER A 251 1.66 13.40 5.27
N LEU A 252 0.90 12.39 4.83
CA LEU A 252 0.83 11.93 3.45
C LEU A 252 -0.35 12.55 2.68
N ILE A 253 -1.13 13.44 3.31
CA ILE A 253 -2.23 14.16 2.66
C ILE A 253 -1.66 15.46 2.09
N ALA A 254 -1.76 15.62 0.77
CA ALA A 254 -1.25 16.78 0.03
C ALA A 254 -2.38 17.50 -0.71
N ASP A 255 -2.17 18.78 -1.00
CA ASP A 255 -3.08 19.55 -1.84
C ASP A 255 -2.83 19.25 -3.33
N TRP A 256 -3.89 18.81 -4.02
CA TRP A 256 -3.87 18.61 -5.46
C TRP A 256 -4.60 19.81 -6.05
N LYS A 257 -3.83 20.83 -6.39
CA LYS A 257 -4.37 22.14 -6.75
C LYS A 257 -4.91 22.10 -8.17
N ARG A 258 -6.21 22.37 -8.33
CA ARG A 258 -6.88 22.49 -9.63
C ARG A 258 -6.59 23.85 -10.27
N HIS A 259 -6.37 23.85 -11.57
CA HIS A 259 -6.19 25.01 -12.43
C HIS A 259 -7.17 24.97 -13.59
N GLU A 260 -7.64 26.13 -14.02
CA GLU A 260 -8.41 26.29 -15.27
C GLU A 260 -7.47 26.19 -16.50
N PRO A 261 -8.01 25.98 -17.72
CA PRO A 261 -7.22 25.98 -18.96
C PRO A 261 -6.25 27.16 -19.03
N GLY A 262 -4.98 26.87 -19.32
CA GLY A 262 -3.90 27.83 -19.09
C GLY A 262 -2.52 27.30 -19.45
N THR A 263 -1.50 28.01 -18.95
CA THR A 263 -0.11 27.58 -19.09
C THR A 263 0.27 26.73 -17.88
N ALA A 264 0.71 25.51 -18.13
CA ALA A 264 1.18 24.57 -17.12
C ALA A 264 2.59 24.93 -16.61
N PRO A 265 3.06 24.33 -15.49
CA PRO A 265 4.39 24.62 -14.94
C PRO A 265 5.56 24.38 -15.90
N ASP A 266 5.42 23.46 -16.85
CA ASP A 266 6.43 23.17 -17.89
C ASP A 266 6.36 24.13 -19.10
N GLY A 267 5.46 25.13 -19.05
CA GLY A 267 5.23 26.09 -20.13
C GLY A 267 4.25 25.61 -21.20
N THR A 268 3.77 24.35 -21.13
CA THR A 268 2.81 23.81 -22.09
C THR A 268 1.46 24.51 -21.95
N ARG A 269 0.80 24.81 -23.07
CA ARG A 269 -0.57 25.30 -23.09
C ARG A 269 -1.55 24.12 -22.97
N ILE A 270 -2.38 24.13 -21.94
CA ILE A 270 -3.41 23.11 -21.67
C ILE A 270 -4.79 23.73 -21.87
N GLU A 271 -5.61 23.11 -22.73
CA GLU A 271 -6.95 23.60 -23.11
C GLU A 271 -8.07 23.05 -22.22
N VAL A 272 -7.72 22.19 -21.26
CA VAL A 272 -8.63 21.60 -20.26
C VAL A 272 -8.16 21.96 -18.84
N PRO A 273 -9.02 21.84 -17.82
CA PRO A 273 -8.56 21.90 -16.44
C PRO A 273 -7.45 20.88 -16.17
N PHE A 274 -6.49 21.26 -15.34
CA PHE A 274 -5.37 20.42 -14.94
C PHE A 274 -5.03 20.62 -13.46
N TYR A 275 -4.17 19.77 -12.93
CA TYR A 275 -3.78 19.79 -11.53
C TYR A 275 -2.28 19.89 -11.35
N THR A 276 -1.86 20.40 -10.20
CA THR A 276 -0.47 20.33 -9.74
C THR A 276 -0.41 19.65 -8.37
N LEU A 277 0.57 18.77 -8.20
CA LEU A 277 0.93 18.16 -6.92
C LEU A 277 2.40 18.47 -6.62
N GLU A 278 2.64 19.16 -5.51
CA GLU A 278 3.98 19.42 -4.98
C GLU A 278 4.18 18.59 -3.70
N TYR A 279 5.19 17.73 -3.67
CA TYR A 279 5.47 16.89 -2.50
C TYR A 279 6.96 16.58 -2.34
N ASP A 280 7.52 16.93 -1.19
CA ASP A 280 8.91 16.62 -0.85
C ASP A 280 9.01 15.32 -0.06
N PHE A 281 9.90 14.43 -0.51
CA PHE A 281 10.18 13.17 0.16
C PHE A 281 11.44 13.29 1.03
N VAL A 282 11.32 12.91 2.30
CA VAL A 282 12.43 12.85 3.25
C VAL A 282 12.76 11.39 3.52
N LEU A 283 13.88 10.91 2.98
CA LEU A 283 14.36 9.54 3.17
C LEU A 283 15.10 9.40 4.51
N CYS A 284 14.91 8.26 5.16
CA CYS A 284 15.66 7.91 6.35
C CYS A 284 16.97 7.23 5.98
N SER A 285 18.04 7.59 6.65
CA SER A 285 19.31 6.87 6.50
C SER A 285 19.14 5.40 6.88
N ALA A 286 19.75 4.52 6.09
CA ALA A 286 19.78 3.11 6.41
C ALA A 286 20.52 2.91 7.74
N SER A 287 19.99 2.02 8.58
CA SER A 287 20.72 1.63 9.80
C SER A 287 22.06 1.00 9.38
N LYS A 288 23.17 1.44 10.00
CA LYS A 288 24.43 0.71 9.89
C LYS A 288 24.28 -0.56 10.71
N ASP A 289 23.96 -1.66 10.05
CA ASP A 289 24.07 -3.01 10.65
C ASP A 289 25.51 -3.32 11.06
#